data_AF-A0A395V4B1-F1
#
_entry.id   AF-A0A395V4B1-F1
#
_cell.length_a   1.000
_cell.length_b   1.000
_cell.length_c   1.000
_cell.angle_alpha   90.00
_cell.angle_beta   90.00
_cell.angle_gamma   90.00
#
_symmetry.space_group_name_H-M   'P 1'
#
loop_
_entity.id
_entity.type
_entity.pdbx_description
1 polymer ?
#
loop_
_entity_poly.entity_id
_entity_poly.type
_entity_poly.pdbx_seq_one_letter_code
_entity_poly.pdbx_strand_id
1 'polypeptide(L)'
;MYVVDGFEFQTKEEARQAKKESDGIRYIKDQTDMSDPDTVYKLYLRLNKPGYFFTPVGLSFLVELQEYLHTIPYIKNEDIRPIYIPEDKKAVVEVKKQTEGYKKKFHVALFFTIVLSAAIAVMFGITYVSGHSPYVVDYENELIDKYENWQKELEKREKAVEEREKALDERQDATEWTK
;
A
#
# COMPACT_ATOMS: atom_id res chain seq x y z
N MET A 1 22.33 13.30 26.82
CA MET A 1 21.65 13.59 25.54
C MET A 1 20.25 14.07 25.85
N TYR A 2 19.85 15.22 25.32
CA TYR A 2 18.57 15.86 25.64
C TYR A 2 17.72 15.91 24.39
N VAL A 3 16.44 15.57 24.48
CA VAL A 3 15.52 15.54 23.34
C VAL A 3 14.41 16.55 23.54
N VAL A 4 14.16 17.38 22.53
CA VAL A 4 13.05 18.34 22.51
C VAL A 4 12.40 18.31 21.14
N ASP A 5 11.10 18.04 21.11
CA ASP A 5 10.27 18.04 19.89
C ASP A 5 10.87 17.18 18.75
N GLY A 6 11.43 16.02 19.11
CA GLY A 6 12.09 15.10 18.18
C GLY A 6 13.55 15.43 17.82
N PHE A 7 14.06 16.60 18.23
CA PHE A 7 15.44 17.00 18.01
C PHE A 7 16.36 16.68 19.19
N GLU A 8 17.54 16.15 18.87
CA GLU A 8 18.57 15.81 19.85
C GLU A 8 19.58 16.94 20.05
N PHE A 9 19.91 17.20 21.31
CA PHE A 9 20.81 18.25 21.77
C PHE A 9 21.90 17.67 22.67
N GLN A 10 23.12 18.18 22.48
CA GLN A 10 24.29 17.73 23.25
C GLN A 10 24.28 18.35 24.64
N THR A 11 23.92 19.63 24.73
CA THR A 11 23.95 20.38 25.99
C THR A 11 22.54 20.62 26.55
N LYS A 12 22.48 20.77 27.88
CA LYS A 12 21.23 21.08 28.59
C LYS A 12 20.72 22.48 28.23
N GLU A 13 21.63 23.44 28.00
CA GLU A 13 21.26 24.82 27.66
C GLU A 13 20.64 24.92 26.27
N GLU A 14 21.18 24.22 25.27
CA GLU A 14 20.58 24.17 23.93
C GLU A 14 19.18 23.54 23.98
N ALA A 15 19.02 22.44 24.73
CA ALA A 15 17.71 21.81 24.91
C ALA A 15 16.73 22.74 25.62
N ARG A 16 17.18 23.48 26.64
CA ARG A 16 16.34 24.46 27.34
C ARG A 16 15.89 25.58 26.41
N GLN A 17 16.78 26.06 25.55
CA GLN A 17 16.45 27.06 24.54
C GLN A 17 15.47 26.50 23.49
N ALA A 18 15.70 25.30 23.00
CA ALA A 18 14.81 24.64 22.06
C ALA A 18 13.41 24.43 22.65
N LYS A 19 13.33 24.13 23.95
CA LYS A 19 12.05 23.99 24.65
C LYS A 19 11.29 25.31 24.73
N LYS A 20 11.99 26.42 25.02
CA LYS A 20 11.39 27.76 24.97
C LYS A 20 10.88 28.11 23.57
N GLU A 21 11.66 27.79 22.54
CA GLU A 21 11.25 28.00 21.15
C GLU A 21 10.01 27.15 20.82
N SER A 22 9.99 25.86 21.19
CA SER A 22 8.84 24.96 21.01
C SER A 22 7.57 25.49 21.68
N ASP A 23 7.64 25.91 22.95
CA ASP A 23 6.51 26.49 23.67
C ASP A 23 6.03 27.81 23.02
N GLY A 24 6.96 28.64 22.55
CA GLY A 24 6.65 29.86 21.81
C GLY A 24 5.98 29.59 20.46
N ILE A 25 6.43 28.58 19.72
CA ILE A 25 5.82 28.14 18.46
C ILE A 25 4.39 27.66 18.69
N ARG A 26 4.16 26.86 19.73
CA ARG A 26 2.80 26.41 20.09
C ARG A 26 1.89 27.61 20.32
N TYR A 27 2.34 28.58 21.12
CA TYR A 27 1.58 29.80 21.36
C TYR A 27 1.29 30.59 20.07
N ILE A 28 2.28 30.73 19.18
CA ILE A 28 2.10 31.40 17.88
C ILE A 28 1.08 30.65 17.01
N LYS A 29 1.15 29.32 16.95
CA LYS A 29 0.21 28.46 16.21
C LYS A 29 -1.21 28.60 16.75
N ASP A 30 -1.38 28.69 18.07
CA ASP A 30 -2.70 28.82 18.70
C ASP A 30 -3.32 30.22 18.52
N GLN A 31 -2.51 31.26 18.41
CA GLN A 31 -2.96 32.66 18.31
C GLN A 31 -3.05 33.19 16.88
N THR A 32 -2.49 32.48 15.90
CA THR A 32 -2.42 32.95 14.51
C THR A 32 -3.29 32.07 13.63
N ASP A 33 -4.08 32.70 12.76
CA ASP A 33 -4.78 31.97 11.72
C ASP A 33 -3.78 31.43 10.68
N MET A 34 -3.50 30.13 10.78
CA MET A 34 -2.60 29.43 9.87
C MET A 34 -3.27 29.04 8.54
N SER A 35 -4.58 29.26 8.40
CA SER A 35 -5.32 29.01 7.17
C SER A 35 -5.25 30.17 6.18
N ASP A 36 -5.08 31.40 6.68
CA ASP A 36 -4.96 32.61 5.87
C ASP A 36 -3.51 32.82 5.37
N PRO A 37 -3.23 32.70 4.05
CA PRO A 37 -1.86 32.80 3.54
C PRO A 37 -1.21 34.18 3.77
N ASP A 38 -1.98 35.26 3.74
CA ASP A 38 -1.49 36.62 3.97
C ASP A 38 -1.05 36.84 5.42
N THR A 39 -1.80 36.28 6.38
CA THR A 39 -1.43 36.24 7.78
C THR A 39 -0.17 35.41 8.00
N VAL A 40 -0.08 34.23 7.37
CA VAL A 40 1.13 33.38 7.44
C VAL A 40 2.34 34.07 6.82
N TYR A 41 2.17 34.79 5.71
CA TYR A 41 3.26 35.55 5.07
C TYR A 41 3.80 36.66 5.99
N LYS A 42 2.91 37.45 6.60
CA LYS A 42 3.28 38.49 7.57
C LYS A 42 3.97 37.90 8.79
N LEU A 43 3.49 36.74 9.26
CA LEU A 43 4.10 36.02 10.36
C LEU A 43 5.52 35.56 9.99
N TYR A 44 5.69 34.91 8.83
CA TYR A 44 6.98 34.47 8.34
C TYR A 44 7.98 35.64 8.24
N LEU A 45 7.59 36.77 7.65
CA LEU A 45 8.45 37.95 7.56
C LEU A 45 8.84 38.53 8.92
N ARG A 46 7.97 38.42 9.93
CA ARG A 46 8.23 38.89 11.29
C ARG A 46 9.22 37.97 12.01
N LEU A 47 9.04 36.66 11.87
CA LEU A 47 9.82 35.65 12.57
C LEU A 47 11.15 35.31 11.89
N ASN A 48 11.23 35.47 10.56
CA ASN A 48 12.45 35.30 9.78
C ASN A 48 13.37 36.53 9.96
N LYS A 49 13.75 36.78 11.21
CA LYS A 49 14.69 37.82 11.65
C LYS A 49 15.72 37.19 12.60
N PRO A 50 16.97 37.68 12.60
CA PRO A 50 17.98 37.20 13.54
C PRO A 50 17.47 37.31 14.99
N GLY A 51 17.63 36.23 15.76
CA GLY A 51 17.33 36.20 17.20
C GLY A 51 15.93 35.71 17.61
N TYR A 52 15.00 35.49 16.68
CA TYR A 52 13.69 34.91 17.00
C TYR A 52 13.75 33.39 17.17
N PHE A 53 14.35 32.71 16.19
CA PHE A 53 14.51 31.26 16.17
C PHE A 53 15.90 30.91 15.67
N PHE A 54 16.63 30.09 16.42
CA PHE A 54 17.98 29.68 16.04
C PHE A 54 18.33 28.25 16.47
N THR A 55 17.41 27.55 17.13
CA THR A 55 17.54 26.10 17.34
C THR A 55 16.93 25.35 16.16
N PRO A 56 17.29 24.07 15.95
CA PRO A 56 16.67 23.24 14.93
C PRO A 56 15.13 23.20 15.01
N VAL A 57 14.56 23.27 16.22
CA VAL A 57 13.09 23.32 16.44
C VAL A 57 12.49 24.62 15.90
N GLY A 58 13.12 25.75 16.15
CA GLY A 58 12.69 27.04 15.60
C GLY A 58 12.83 27.12 14.09
N LEU A 59 13.94 26.60 13.57
CA LEU A 59 14.22 26.60 12.14
C LEU A 59 13.27 25.67 11.37
N SER A 60 12.90 24.51 11.92
CA SER A 60 11.92 23.63 11.29
C SER A 60 10.56 24.31 11.15
N PHE A 61 10.12 25.07 12.16
CA PHE A 61 8.90 25.87 12.06
C PHE A 61 8.96 26.94 10.96
N LEU A 62 10.08 27.65 10.82
CA LEU A 62 10.26 28.62 9.73
C LEU A 62 10.21 27.93 8.35
N VAL A 63 10.77 26.72 8.24
CA VAL A 63 10.70 25.91 7.02
C VAL A 63 9.25 25.49 6.73
N GLU A 64 8.47 25.07 7.74
CA GLU A 64 7.05 24.75 7.57
C GLU A 64 6.26 25.93 7.00
N LEU A 65 6.46 27.14 7.55
CA LEU A 65 5.81 28.36 7.05
C LEU A 65 6.26 28.66 5.61
N GLN A 66 7.54 28.51 5.32
CA GLN A 66 8.09 28.76 3.98
C GLN A 66 7.53 27.77 2.95
N GLU A 67 7.47 26.48 3.27
CA GLU A 67 6.91 25.45 2.39
C GLU A 67 5.43 25.70 2.12
N TYR A 68 4.65 26.07 3.15
CA TYR A 68 3.25 26.45 2.96
C TYR A 68 3.11 27.63 1.99
N LEU A 69 3.89 28.70 2.17
CA LEU A 69 3.85 29.87 1.29
C LEU A 69 4.22 29.54 -0.16
N HIS A 70 5.14 28.59 -0.39
CA HIS A 70 5.49 28.11 -1.73
C HIS A 70 4.36 27.34 -2.42
N THR A 71 3.37 26.81 -1.68
CA THR A 71 2.19 26.15 -2.29
C THR A 71 1.16 27.15 -2.83
N ILE A 72 1.27 28.43 -2.46
CA ILE A 72 0.27 29.45 -2.76
C ILE A 72 0.59 30.12 -4.11
N PRO A 73 -0.26 30.00 -5.13
CA PRO A 73 0.08 30.39 -6.49
C PRO A 73 0.20 31.91 -6.72
N TYR A 74 -0.41 32.73 -5.86
CA TYR A 74 -0.37 34.19 -5.97
C TYR A 74 0.77 34.84 -5.17
N ILE A 75 1.45 34.08 -4.30
CA ILE A 75 2.63 34.54 -3.57
C ILE A 75 3.84 34.20 -4.43
N LYS A 76 4.57 35.21 -4.91
CA LYS A 76 5.76 34.97 -5.73
C LYS A 76 6.87 34.40 -4.86
N ASN A 77 7.51 33.35 -5.35
CA ASN A 77 8.67 32.74 -4.68
C ASN A 77 9.81 33.73 -4.43
N GLU A 78 9.95 34.74 -5.29
CA GLU A 78 10.95 35.81 -5.18
C GLU A 78 10.74 36.71 -3.94
N ASP A 79 9.48 36.86 -3.49
CA ASP A 79 9.11 37.68 -2.34
C ASP A 79 9.30 36.93 -1.01
N ILE A 80 9.55 35.62 -1.07
CA ILE A 80 9.79 34.76 0.10
C ILE A 80 11.28 34.79 0.42
N ARG A 81 11.66 35.66 1.37
CA ARG A 81 13.06 35.79 1.81
C ARG A 81 13.63 34.45 2.30
N PRO A 82 14.88 34.10 1.96
CA PRO A 82 15.55 32.93 2.52
C PRO A 82 15.60 32.96 4.05
N ILE A 83 15.55 31.80 4.69
CA ILE A 83 15.68 31.68 6.15
C ILE A 83 17.10 32.07 6.55
N TYR A 84 17.23 32.99 7.52
CA TYR A 84 18.53 33.34 8.07
C TYR A 84 19.04 32.20 8.98
N ILE A 85 20.15 31.58 8.58
CA ILE A 85 20.83 30.56 9.38
C ILE A 85 22.22 31.11 9.76
N PRO A 86 22.53 31.25 11.06
CA PRO A 86 23.88 31.59 11.53
C PRO A 86 24.91 30.60 10.97
N GLU A 87 26.07 31.09 10.50
CA GLU A 87 27.05 30.25 9.80
C GLU A 87 27.58 29.09 10.65
N ASP A 88 27.70 29.31 11.95
CA ASP A 88 28.09 28.31 12.95
C ASP A 88 27.10 27.13 13.06
N LYS A 89 25.86 27.30 12.59
CA LYS A 89 24.79 26.30 12.70
C LYS A 89 24.38 25.69 11.36
N LYS A 90 24.79 26.25 10.22
CA LYS A 90 24.43 25.76 8.88
C LYS A 90 24.76 24.27 8.69
N ALA A 91 25.99 23.87 9.02
CA ALA A 91 26.44 22.49 8.86
C ALA A 91 25.63 21.49 9.71
N VAL A 92 25.23 21.87 10.93
CA VAL A 92 24.46 20.99 11.82
C VAL A 92 23.01 20.83 11.35
N VAL A 93 22.43 21.89 10.77
CA VAL A 93 21.05 21.89 10.27
C VAL A 93 20.94 21.09 8.97
N GLU A 94 21.89 21.23 8.03
CA GLU A 94 21.89 20.48 6.77
C GLU A 94 21.98 18.96 7.00
N VAL A 95 22.85 18.52 7.90
CA VAL A 95 23.00 17.10 8.27
C VAL A 95 21.71 16.56 8.90
N LYS A 96 21.03 17.36 9.74
CA LYS A 96 19.76 16.96 10.36
C LYS A 96 18.60 16.93 9.37
N LYS A 97 18.51 17.86 8.42
CA LYS A 97 17.44 17.88 7.39
C LYS A 97 17.46 16.65 6.49
N GLN A 98 18.67 16.12 6.17
CA GLN A 98 18.80 14.88 5.41
C GLN A 98 18.32 13.63 6.17
N THR A 99 18.50 13.59 7.49
CA THR A 99 18.10 12.42 8.30
C THR A 99 16.59 12.35 8.54
N GLU A 100 15.89 13.48 8.68
CA GLU A 100 14.42 13.49 8.82
C GLU A 100 13.69 13.11 7.53
N GLY A 101 14.17 13.57 6.36
CA GLY A 101 13.61 13.17 5.06
C GLY A 101 13.69 11.66 4.83
N TYR A 102 14.69 10.99 5.43
CA TYR A 102 14.87 9.56 5.36
C TYR A 102 13.82 8.79 6.18
N LYS A 103 13.42 9.29 7.36
CA LYS A 103 12.43 8.64 8.24
C LYS A 103 11.02 8.57 7.63
N LYS A 104 10.61 9.60 6.87
CA LYS A 104 9.33 9.60 6.15
C LYS A 104 9.32 8.61 4.98
N LYS A 105 10.40 8.56 4.19
CA LYS A 105 10.56 7.59 3.09
C LYS A 105 10.62 6.14 3.60
N PHE A 106 11.20 5.93 4.78
CA PHE A 106 11.26 4.61 5.41
C PHE A 106 9.88 4.08 5.79
N HIS A 107 8.97 4.90 6.34
CA HIS A 107 7.61 4.45 6.67
C HIS A 107 6.79 4.11 5.43
N VAL A 108 6.95 4.87 4.35
CA VAL A 108 6.30 4.57 3.07
C VAL A 108 6.84 3.25 2.51
N ALA A 109 8.16 3.06 2.47
CA ALA A 109 8.76 1.80 2.03
C ALA A 109 8.34 0.61 2.93
N LEU A 110 8.25 0.82 4.24
CA LEU A 110 7.79 -0.19 5.22
C LEU A 110 6.32 -0.57 4.99
N PHE A 111 5.46 0.40 4.70
CA PHE A 111 4.07 0.14 4.36
C PHE A 111 3.97 -0.75 3.11
N PHE A 112 4.71 -0.41 2.04
CA PHE A 112 4.73 -1.21 0.81
C PHE A 112 5.30 -2.61 1.02
N THR A 113 6.35 -2.78 1.85
CA THR A 113 6.89 -4.11 2.15
C THR A 113 5.91 -4.96 2.95
N ILE A 114 5.17 -4.38 3.90
CA ILE A 114 4.12 -5.10 4.63
C ILE A 114 3.03 -5.58 3.66
N VAL A 115 2.54 -4.72 2.76
CA VAL A 115 1.52 -5.09 1.76
C VAL A 115 2.01 -6.21 0.83
N LEU A 116 3.24 -6.10 0.31
CA LEU A 116 3.86 -7.13 -0.53
C LEU A 116 3.99 -8.47 0.21
N SER A 117 4.42 -8.44 1.47
CA SER A 117 4.54 -9.66 2.29
C SER A 117 3.19 -10.32 2.58
N ALA A 118 2.14 -9.51 2.81
CA ALA A 118 0.78 -10.02 2.99
C ALA A 118 0.26 -10.72 1.73
N ALA A 119 0.49 -10.14 0.54
CA ALA A 119 0.10 -10.77 -0.73
C ALA A 119 0.78 -12.13 -0.95
N ILE A 120 2.07 -12.24 -0.60
CA ILE A 120 2.80 -13.50 -0.65
C ILE A 120 2.20 -14.51 0.35
N ALA A 121 1.93 -14.10 1.59
CA ALA A 121 1.31 -14.96 2.59
C ALA A 121 -0.08 -15.46 2.17
N VAL A 122 -0.90 -14.63 1.49
CA VAL A 122 -2.18 -15.06 0.92
C VAL A 122 -1.98 -16.12 -0.17
N MET A 123 -1.00 -15.94 -1.06
CA MET A 123 -0.68 -16.93 -2.10
C MET A 123 -0.25 -18.28 -1.51
N PHE A 124 0.56 -18.25 -0.46
CA PHE A 124 0.93 -19.45 0.30
C PHE A 124 -0.26 -20.04 1.06
N GLY A 125 -1.15 -19.21 1.61
CA GLY A 125 -2.36 -19.65 2.29
C GLY A 125 -3.31 -20.41 1.37
N ILE A 126 -3.54 -19.90 0.16
CA ILE A 126 -4.34 -20.61 -0.85
C ILE A 126 -3.66 -21.92 -1.23
N THR A 127 -2.34 -21.95 -1.42
CA THR A 127 -1.60 -23.18 -1.75
C THR A 127 -1.66 -24.23 -0.63
N TYR A 128 -1.60 -23.80 0.64
CA TYR A 128 -1.62 -24.71 1.78
C TYR A 128 -3.01 -25.26 2.09
N VAL A 129 -4.05 -24.41 1.98
CA VAL A 129 -5.45 -24.82 2.20
C VAL A 129 -5.97 -25.64 1.02
N SER A 130 -5.55 -25.35 -0.21
CA SER A 130 -5.90 -26.12 -1.42
C SER A 130 -4.96 -27.30 -1.66
N GLY A 131 -4.63 -28.05 -0.60
CA GLY A 131 -3.89 -29.30 -0.73
C GLY A 131 -4.48 -30.21 -1.81
N HIS A 132 -3.71 -30.44 -2.88
CA HIS A 132 -3.95 -31.38 -3.97
C HIS A 132 -5.39 -31.46 -4.54
N SER A 133 -5.72 -30.57 -5.49
CA SER A 133 -6.48 -30.97 -6.70
C SER A 133 -6.50 -29.80 -7.70
N PRO A 134 -5.63 -29.79 -8.72
CA PRO A 134 -5.75 -28.88 -9.83
C PRO A 134 -6.73 -29.51 -10.82
N TYR A 135 -8.05 -29.38 -10.62
CA TYR A 135 -9.11 -29.48 -11.64
C TYR A 135 -8.92 -30.46 -12.84
N VAL A 136 -8.29 -31.63 -12.68
CA VAL A 136 -7.98 -32.55 -13.80
C VAL A 136 -8.49 -33.97 -13.51
N VAL A 137 -8.48 -34.43 -12.25
CA VAL A 137 -8.92 -35.79 -11.90
C VAL A 137 -10.43 -35.97 -12.03
N ASP A 138 -11.23 -34.95 -11.70
CA ASP A 138 -12.70 -35.04 -11.84
C ASP A 138 -13.16 -35.09 -13.30
N TYR A 139 -12.44 -34.43 -14.22
CA TYR A 139 -12.77 -34.52 -15.65
C TYR A 139 -12.49 -35.92 -16.20
N GLU A 140 -11.40 -36.57 -15.78
CA GLU A 140 -11.09 -37.95 -16.19
C GLU A 140 -12.18 -38.92 -15.71
N ASN A 141 -12.62 -38.80 -14.46
CA ASN A 141 -13.68 -39.65 -13.92
C ASN A 141 -15.03 -39.44 -14.63
N GLU A 142 -15.42 -38.18 -14.91
CA GLU A 142 -16.67 -37.89 -15.62
C GLU A 142 -16.64 -38.39 -17.07
N LEU A 143 -15.47 -38.36 -17.72
CA LEU A 143 -15.28 -38.93 -19.06
C LEU A 143 -15.38 -40.45 -19.05
N ILE A 144 -14.76 -41.12 -18.08
CA ILE A 144 -14.81 -42.58 -17.91
C ILE A 144 -16.25 -43.05 -17.69
N ASP A 145 -17.01 -42.39 -16.80
CA ASP A 145 -18.41 -42.71 -16.52
C ASP A 145 -19.30 -42.61 -17.78
N LYS A 146 -19.05 -41.62 -18.65
CA LYS A 146 -19.77 -41.47 -19.92
C LYS A 146 -19.47 -42.61 -20.88
N TYR A 147 -18.22 -43.05 -20.98
CA TYR A 147 -17.85 -44.19 -21.82
C TYR A 147 -18.42 -45.51 -21.29
N GLU A 148 -18.39 -45.74 -19.97
CA GLU A 148 -19.00 -46.91 -19.36
C GLU A 148 -20.51 -46.97 -19.61
N ASN A 149 -21.20 -45.84 -19.46
CA ASN A 149 -22.64 -45.77 -19.71
C ASN A 149 -22.97 -45.98 -21.18
N TRP A 150 -22.16 -45.43 -22.09
CA TRP A 150 -22.35 -45.63 -23.53
C TRP A 150 -22.12 -47.09 -23.93
N GLN A 151 -21.10 -47.75 -23.38
CA GLN A 151 -20.87 -49.19 -23.57
C GLN A 151 -22.07 -50.03 -23.12
N LYS A 152 -22.60 -49.77 -21.92
CA LYS A 152 -23.79 -50.48 -21.41
C LYS A 152 -25.02 -50.27 -22.29
N GLU A 153 -25.20 -49.07 -22.84
CA GLU A 153 -26.32 -48.80 -23.73
C GLU A 153 -26.17 -49.50 -25.09
N LEU A 154 -24.95 -49.55 -25.64
CA LEU A 154 -24.65 -50.32 -26.86
C LEU A 154 -24.90 -51.81 -26.66
N GLU A 155 -24.38 -52.41 -25.60
CA GLU A 155 -24.57 -53.84 -25.31
C GLU A 155 -26.04 -54.19 -25.15
N LYS A 156 -26.82 -53.33 -24.49
CA LYS A 156 -28.27 -53.50 -24.38
C LYS A 156 -28.97 -53.43 -25.74
N ARG A 157 -28.51 -52.55 -26.64
CA ARG A 157 -29.07 -52.43 -28.00
C ARG A 157 -28.69 -53.62 -28.87
N GLU A 158 -27.45 -54.08 -28.84
CA GLU A 158 -27.02 -55.27 -29.57
C GLU A 158 -27.81 -56.48 -29.14
N LYS A 159 -27.94 -56.71 -27.82
CA LYS A 159 -28.75 -57.82 -27.30
C LYS A 159 -30.22 -57.74 -27.74
N ALA A 160 -30.80 -56.54 -27.74
CA ALA A 160 -32.17 -56.33 -28.18
C ALA A 160 -32.35 -56.53 -29.70
N VAL A 161 -31.30 -56.28 -30.50
CA VAL A 161 -31.30 -56.56 -31.94
C VAL A 161 -31.13 -58.06 -32.19
N GLU A 162 -30.22 -58.72 -31.49
CA GLU A 162 -29.98 -60.16 -31.60
C GLU A 162 -31.24 -60.98 -31.23
N GLU A 163 -31.94 -60.61 -30.15
CA GLU A 163 -33.22 -61.22 -29.79
C GLU A 163 -34.29 -61.04 -30.88
N ARG A 164 -34.29 -59.88 -31.56
CA ARG A 164 -35.21 -59.61 -32.66
C ARG A 164 -34.84 -60.37 -33.93
N GLU A 165 -33.56 -60.47 -34.25
CA GLU A 165 -33.06 -61.25 -35.39
C GLU A 165 -33.38 -62.72 -35.19
N LYS A 166 -33.12 -63.28 -34.01
CA LYS A 166 -33.47 -64.66 -33.68
C LYS A 166 -34.98 -64.91 -33.77
N ALA A 167 -35.81 -64.00 -33.27
CA ALA A 167 -37.27 -64.11 -33.37
C ALA A 167 -37.79 -63.96 -34.81
N LEU A 168 -37.07 -63.20 -35.66
CA LEU A 168 -37.36 -63.07 -37.09
C LEU A 168 -36.98 -64.35 -37.85
N ASP A 169 -35.83 -64.93 -37.54
CA ASP A 169 -35.33 -66.19 -38.13
C ASP A 169 -36.28 -67.36 -37.80
N GLU A 170 -36.66 -67.50 -36.52
CA GLU A 170 -37.68 -68.48 -36.08
C GLU A 170 -39.04 -68.27 -36.77
N ARG A 171 -39.43 -67.02 -37.05
CA ARG A 171 -40.65 -66.70 -37.80
C ARG A 171 -40.51 -67.06 -39.29
N GLN A 172 -39.36 -66.82 -39.89
CA GLN A 172 -39.09 -67.14 -41.29
C GLN A 172 -39.08 -68.65 -41.51
N ASP A 173 -38.38 -69.41 -40.67
CA ASP A 173 -38.39 -70.88 -40.67
C ASP A 173 -39.80 -71.46 -40.51
N ALA A 174 -40.60 -70.90 -39.60
CA ALA A 174 -41.99 -71.32 -39.40
C ALA A 174 -42.88 -71.02 -40.62
N THR A 175 -42.63 -69.93 -41.35
CA THR A 175 -43.36 -69.61 -42.58
C THR A 175 -42.94 -70.46 -43.77
N GLU A 176 -41.66 -70.85 -43.89
CA GLU A 176 -41.20 -71.74 -44.96
C GLU A 176 -41.74 -73.17 -44.84
N TRP A 177 -42.01 -73.66 -43.62
CA TRP A 177 -42.64 -74.97 -43.38
C TRP A 177 -44.15 -75.03 -43.69
N THR A 178 -44.81 -73.89 -43.91
CA THR A 178 -46.27 -73.80 -44.12
C THR A 178 -46.69 -73.59 -45.59
N LYS A 179 -45.73 -73.67 -46.54
CA LYS A 179 -45.94 -73.47 -47.98
C LYS A 179 -45.66 -74.75 -48.77
#